data_AF-A0A1G6Q2F5-F1
#
_entry.id   AF-A0A1G6Q2F5-F1
#
_cell.length_a   1.000
_cell.length_b   1.000
_cell.length_c   1.000
_cell.angle_alpha   90.00
_cell.angle_beta   90.00
_cell.angle_gamma   90.00
#
_symmetry.space_group_name_H-M   'P 1'
#
loop_
_entity.id
_entity.type
_entity.pdbx_description
1 polymer ?
#
loop_
_entity_poly.entity_id
_entity_poly.type
_entity_poly.pdbx_seq_one_letter_code
_entity_poly.pdbx_strand_id
1 'polypeptide(L)'
;MDADRITLLLRERRIEVEREHRIAAARLVDVERRLHLIEREKHMRDIEIVQKSLPAVRLAARRRLVADGAEMANVVGPTFDAVAAVIGAQTGALDTPIAQYAAREDGTEVLAGYLYSGGARDGVEIVELPAVEVAICGIHLGPMERIGESWQFVHAQILDRGLVPSGPCRELYVRAASDDQADWVTELQQPVVAV
;
A
#
# COMPACT_ATOMS: atom_id res chain seq x y z
N MET A 1 -55.99 24.90 -25.66
CA MET A 1 -55.25 24.79 -24.39
C MET A 1 -54.20 25.88 -24.39
N ASP A 2 -54.12 26.66 -23.33
CA ASP A 2 -53.33 27.90 -23.28
C ASP A 2 -51.84 27.62 -23.01
N ALA A 3 -50.95 28.26 -23.77
CA ALA A 3 -49.50 27.98 -23.76
C ALA A 3 -48.85 28.30 -22.39
N ASP A 4 -49.41 29.26 -21.67
CA ASP A 4 -48.97 29.65 -20.33
C ASP A 4 -49.25 28.56 -19.29
N ARG A 5 -50.37 27.83 -19.44
CA ARG A 5 -50.74 26.73 -18.55
C ARG A 5 -49.82 25.53 -18.73
N ILE A 6 -49.39 25.23 -19.97
CA ILE A 6 -48.43 24.17 -20.26
C ILE A 6 -47.04 24.53 -19.71
N THR A 7 -46.63 25.79 -19.84
CA THR A 7 -45.35 26.28 -19.31
C THR A 7 -45.28 26.17 -17.78
N LEU A 8 -46.38 26.49 -17.08
CA LEU A 8 -46.46 26.33 -15.63
C LEU A 8 -46.31 24.85 -15.21
N LEU A 9 -47.06 23.95 -15.86
CA LEU A 9 -47.02 22.51 -15.57
C LEU A 9 -45.63 21.90 -15.83
N LEU A 10 -44.95 22.32 -16.90
CA LEU A 10 -43.59 21.85 -17.18
C LEU A 10 -42.56 22.37 -16.18
N ARG A 11 -42.73 23.61 -15.66
CA ARG A 11 -41.87 24.15 -14.60
C ARG A 11 -42.06 23.40 -13.28
N GLU A 12 -43.31 23.10 -12.91
CA GLU A 12 -43.63 22.28 -11.74
C GLU A 12 -43.03 20.88 -11.87
N ARG A 13 -43.20 20.22 -13.03
CA ARG A 13 -42.62 18.90 -13.27
C ARG A 13 -41.09 18.93 -13.25
N ARG A 14 -40.46 20.00 -13.73
CA ARG A 14 -38.99 20.15 -13.66
C ARG A 14 -38.51 20.21 -12.20
N ILE A 15 -39.17 21.01 -11.35
CA ILE A 15 -38.81 21.12 -9.92
C ILE A 15 -38.98 19.77 -9.21
N GLU A 16 -40.05 19.04 -9.56
CA GLU A 16 -40.31 17.71 -9.01
C GLU A 16 -39.20 16.72 -9.40
N VAL A 17 -38.83 16.65 -10.68
CA VAL A 17 -37.74 15.78 -11.17
C VAL A 17 -36.39 16.15 -10.55
N GLU A 18 -36.08 17.45 -10.43
CA GLU A 18 -34.85 17.91 -9.77
C GLU A 18 -34.80 17.53 -8.27
N ARG A 19 -35.97 17.49 -7.60
CA ARG A 19 -36.07 17.03 -6.22
C ARG A 19 -35.89 15.52 -6.12
N GLU A 20 -36.54 14.75 -6.99
CA GLU A 20 -36.38 13.30 -7.08
C GLU A 20 -34.92 12.92 -7.33
N HIS A 21 -34.25 13.60 -8.26
CA HIS A 21 -32.84 13.38 -8.58
C HIS A 21 -31.94 13.64 -7.37
N ARG A 22 -32.14 14.76 -6.64
CA ARG A 22 -31.36 15.05 -5.42
C ARG A 22 -31.54 13.99 -4.34
N ILE A 23 -32.75 13.50 -4.14
CA ILE A 23 -33.04 12.43 -3.16
C ILE A 23 -32.36 11.13 -3.59
N ALA A 24 -32.45 10.78 -4.87
CA ALA A 24 -31.81 9.58 -5.41
C ALA A 24 -30.28 9.66 -5.28
N ALA A 25 -29.66 10.80 -5.61
CA ALA A 25 -28.23 11.01 -5.47
C ALA A 25 -27.76 10.88 -4.01
N ALA A 26 -28.48 11.47 -3.05
CA ALA A 26 -28.15 11.34 -1.64
C ALA A 26 -28.24 9.89 -1.14
N ARG A 27 -29.24 9.13 -1.62
CA ARG A 27 -29.36 7.69 -1.31
C ARG A 27 -28.22 6.89 -1.92
N LEU A 28 -27.80 7.21 -3.15
CA LEU A 28 -26.68 6.53 -3.79
C LEU A 28 -25.39 6.70 -2.99
N VAL A 29 -25.09 7.91 -2.52
CA VAL A 29 -23.92 8.18 -1.66
C VAL A 29 -23.94 7.34 -0.37
N ASP A 30 -25.11 7.17 0.26
CA ASP A 30 -25.25 6.31 1.45
C ASP A 30 -25.05 4.83 1.13
N VAL A 31 -25.58 4.35 0.00
CA VAL A 31 -25.37 2.96 -0.47
C VAL A 31 -23.90 2.71 -0.79
N GLU A 32 -23.24 3.60 -1.53
CA GLU A 32 -21.82 3.50 -1.86
C GLU A 32 -20.95 3.49 -0.60
N ARG A 33 -21.26 4.35 0.39
CA ARG A 33 -20.59 4.34 1.69
C ARG A 33 -20.74 2.99 2.39
N ARG A 34 -21.94 2.43 2.43
CA ARG A 34 -22.20 1.12 3.06
C ARG A 34 -21.52 -0.02 2.31
N LEU A 35 -21.52 0.01 0.99
CA LEU A 35 -20.80 -0.95 0.16
C LEU A 35 -19.30 -0.91 0.49
N HIS A 36 -18.71 0.28 0.52
CA HIS A 36 -17.31 0.47 0.85
C HIS A 36 -16.96 -0.05 2.26
N LEU A 37 -17.83 0.15 3.25
CA LEU A 37 -17.65 -0.41 4.60
C LEU A 37 -17.69 -1.95 4.59
N ILE A 38 -18.64 -2.55 3.89
CA ILE A 38 -18.77 -4.02 3.78
C ILE A 38 -17.58 -4.62 3.04
N GLU A 39 -17.13 -3.98 1.96
CA GLU A 39 -15.96 -4.40 1.18
C GLU A 39 -14.69 -4.34 2.02
N ARG A 40 -14.48 -3.23 2.77
CA ARG A 40 -13.38 -3.13 3.73
C ARG A 40 -13.45 -4.21 4.81
N GLU A 41 -14.61 -4.42 5.45
CA GLU A 41 -14.76 -5.47 6.47
C GLU A 41 -14.46 -6.87 5.93
N LYS A 42 -14.93 -7.18 4.71
CA LYS A 42 -14.66 -8.47 4.07
C LYS A 42 -13.18 -8.64 3.78
N HIS A 43 -12.54 -7.64 3.16
CA HIS A 43 -11.12 -7.67 2.84
C HIS A 43 -10.26 -7.72 4.11
N MET A 44 -10.65 -7.02 5.18
CA MET A 44 -9.98 -7.07 6.49
C MET A 44 -10.05 -8.45 7.14
N ARG A 45 -11.11 -9.23 6.92
CA ARG A 45 -11.17 -10.63 7.41
C ARG A 45 -10.25 -11.57 6.63
N ASP A 46 -9.86 -11.20 5.42
CA ASP A 46 -9.06 -12.02 4.52
C ASP A 46 -7.54 -11.77 4.67
N ILE A 47 -7.12 -10.67 5.31
CA ILE A 47 -5.69 -10.41 5.58
C ILE A 47 -5.23 -11.32 6.72
N GLU A 48 -4.47 -12.35 6.36
CA GLU A 48 -3.80 -13.21 7.34
C GLU A 48 -2.72 -12.42 8.08
N ILE A 49 -2.74 -12.48 9.42
CA ILE A 49 -1.79 -11.80 10.29
C ILE A 49 -1.01 -12.82 11.10
N VAL A 50 0.32 -12.78 10.94
CA VAL A 50 1.24 -13.71 11.59
C VAL A 50 2.28 -12.92 12.39
N GLN A 51 2.56 -13.38 13.59
CA GLN A 51 3.70 -12.91 14.36
C GLN A 51 4.88 -13.85 14.12
N LYS A 52 6.01 -13.32 13.63
CA LYS A 52 7.21 -14.11 13.33
C LYS A 52 8.49 -13.30 13.46
N SER A 53 9.62 -13.99 13.54
CA SER A 53 10.94 -13.37 13.40
C SER A 53 11.27 -13.10 11.93
N LEU A 54 12.05 -12.05 11.66
CA LEU A 54 12.58 -11.74 10.33
C LEU A 54 14.08 -12.05 10.30
N PRO A 55 14.59 -12.75 9.27
CA PRO A 55 16.01 -13.00 9.14
C PRO A 55 16.78 -11.71 8.84
N ALA A 56 18.08 -11.72 9.12
CA ALA A 56 18.97 -10.71 8.57
C ALA A 56 19.04 -10.90 7.04
N VAL A 57 18.98 -9.80 6.30
CA VAL A 57 19.02 -9.84 4.83
C VAL A 57 20.00 -8.80 4.30
N ARG A 58 20.78 -9.23 3.31
CA ARG A 58 21.72 -8.39 2.59
C ARG A 58 21.11 -7.94 1.28
N LEU A 59 21.01 -6.63 1.07
CA LEU A 59 20.40 -6.03 -0.10
C LEU A 59 21.44 -5.31 -0.96
N ALA A 60 21.28 -5.38 -2.28
CA ALA A 60 21.73 -4.32 -3.17
C ALA A 60 20.55 -3.35 -3.33
N ALA A 61 20.72 -2.11 -2.90
CA ALA A 61 19.60 -1.19 -2.74
C ALA A 61 19.99 0.26 -3.06
N ARG A 62 18.97 1.13 -3.13
CA ARG A 62 19.12 2.58 -3.18
C ARG A 62 18.23 3.24 -2.15
N ARG A 63 18.70 4.34 -1.57
CA ARG A 63 17.91 5.21 -0.69
C ARG A 63 17.30 6.37 -1.45
N ARG A 64 16.06 6.73 -1.10
CA ARG A 64 15.37 7.94 -1.54
C ARG A 64 14.65 8.54 -0.35
N LEU A 65 14.77 9.84 -0.17
CA LEU A 65 13.92 10.58 0.76
C LEU A 65 12.72 11.09 -0.02
N VAL A 66 11.53 10.85 0.51
CA VAL A 66 10.27 11.31 -0.07
C VAL A 66 9.58 12.19 0.94
N ALA A 67 9.46 13.48 0.62
CA ALA A 67 8.86 14.47 1.50
C ALA A 67 7.31 14.38 1.51
N ASP A 68 6.71 14.16 0.35
CA ASP A 68 5.26 14.02 0.18
C ASP A 68 4.88 12.55 -0.09
N GLY A 69 4.02 11.99 0.77
CA GLY A 69 3.51 10.63 0.60
C GLY A 69 2.79 10.41 -0.74
N ALA A 70 2.23 11.46 -1.36
CA ALA A 70 1.62 11.36 -2.68
C ALA A 70 2.63 10.98 -3.79
N GLU A 71 3.92 11.27 -3.59
CA GLU A 71 4.99 10.92 -4.53
C GLU A 71 5.53 9.50 -4.32
N MET A 72 5.19 8.83 -3.20
CA MET A 72 5.75 7.53 -2.82
C MET A 72 5.63 6.49 -3.94
N ALA A 73 4.43 6.35 -4.52
CA ALA A 73 4.16 5.39 -5.59
C ALA A 73 5.04 5.63 -6.82
N ASN A 74 5.36 6.89 -7.12
CA ASN A 74 6.19 7.29 -8.26
C ASN A 74 7.70 7.14 -7.99
N VAL A 75 8.11 6.94 -6.73
CA VAL A 75 9.52 6.82 -6.34
C VAL A 75 9.94 5.36 -6.17
N VAL A 76 9.09 4.53 -5.55
CA VAL A 76 9.44 3.15 -5.18
C VAL A 76 9.75 2.30 -6.42
N GLY A 77 8.85 2.28 -7.41
CA GLY A 77 9.02 1.52 -8.66
C GLY A 77 10.32 1.87 -9.41
N PRO A 78 10.54 3.15 -9.78
CA PRO A 78 11.77 3.55 -10.44
C PRO A 78 13.05 3.31 -9.62
N THR A 79 12.95 3.25 -8.29
CA THR A 79 14.09 2.89 -7.44
C THR A 79 14.46 1.41 -7.61
N PHE A 80 13.48 0.51 -7.66
CA PHE A 80 13.70 -0.89 -7.99
C PHE A 80 14.27 -1.06 -9.40
N ASP A 81 13.75 -0.35 -10.40
CA ASP A 81 14.25 -0.41 -11.78
C ASP A 81 15.73 0.00 -11.86
N ALA A 82 16.08 1.06 -11.14
CA ALA A 82 17.45 1.57 -11.12
C ALA A 82 18.45 0.62 -10.44
N VAL A 83 18.01 -0.18 -9.46
CA VAL A 83 18.82 -1.26 -8.87
C VAL A 83 18.90 -2.44 -9.84
N ALA A 84 17.77 -2.82 -10.45
CA ALA A 84 17.69 -3.92 -11.40
C ALA A 84 18.60 -3.70 -12.62
N ALA A 85 18.72 -2.46 -13.10
CA ALA A 85 19.66 -2.10 -14.17
C ALA A 85 21.13 -2.39 -13.84
N VAL A 86 21.50 -2.42 -12.54
CA VAL A 86 22.88 -2.65 -12.10
C VAL A 86 23.16 -4.13 -11.83
N ILE A 87 22.23 -4.84 -11.19
CA ILE A 87 22.44 -6.22 -10.74
C ILE A 87 21.74 -7.28 -11.60
N GLY A 88 20.83 -6.89 -12.49
CA GLY A 88 19.94 -7.79 -13.22
C GLY A 88 20.63 -8.74 -14.21
N ALA A 89 21.90 -8.49 -14.56
CA ALA A 89 22.71 -9.43 -15.33
C ALA A 89 23.09 -10.70 -14.55
N GLN A 90 22.99 -10.68 -13.22
CA GLN A 90 23.24 -11.83 -12.37
C GLN A 90 21.94 -12.63 -12.19
N THR A 91 21.97 -13.91 -12.56
CA THR A 91 20.83 -14.82 -12.39
C THR A 91 20.39 -14.87 -10.92
N GLY A 92 19.08 -14.71 -10.70
CA GLY A 92 18.46 -14.72 -9.38
C GLY A 92 18.63 -13.43 -8.56
N ALA A 93 19.33 -12.42 -9.07
CA ALA A 93 19.56 -11.18 -8.33
C ALA A 93 18.30 -10.30 -8.17
N LEU A 94 17.20 -10.59 -8.88
CA LEU A 94 15.95 -9.85 -8.83
C LEU A 94 14.80 -10.64 -8.16
N ASP A 95 15.08 -11.82 -7.63
CA ASP A 95 14.05 -12.76 -7.17
C ASP A 95 13.35 -12.32 -5.88
N THR A 96 13.98 -11.45 -5.08
CA THR A 96 13.46 -11.06 -3.78
C THR A 96 13.57 -9.55 -3.58
N PRO A 97 12.57 -8.78 -4.05
CA PRO A 97 12.49 -7.34 -3.86
C PRO A 97 12.03 -7.03 -2.43
N ILE A 98 12.72 -6.09 -1.78
CA ILE A 98 12.38 -5.57 -0.46
C ILE A 98 12.45 -4.04 -0.49
N ALA A 99 11.39 -3.40 -0.01
CA ALA A 99 11.40 -1.99 0.35
C ALA A 99 11.32 -1.83 1.87
N GLN A 100 12.10 -0.91 2.44
CA GLN A 100 12.05 -0.53 3.84
C GLN A 100 11.71 0.96 3.93
N TYR A 101 10.80 1.30 4.84
CA TYR A 101 10.32 2.66 5.05
C TYR A 101 10.64 3.09 6.47
N ALA A 102 11.44 4.15 6.58
CA ALA A 102 11.80 4.75 7.86
C ALA A 102 11.31 6.19 7.91
N ALA A 103 10.51 6.52 8.93
CA ALA A 103 10.13 7.90 9.18
C ALA A 103 11.36 8.75 9.52
N ARG A 104 11.40 9.96 8.95
CA ARG A 104 12.39 11.01 9.18
C ARG A 104 11.65 12.32 9.48
N GLU A 105 12.37 13.32 9.97
CA GLU A 105 11.78 14.64 10.28
C GLU A 105 11.29 15.36 9.01
N ASP A 106 11.95 15.11 7.88
CA ASP A 106 11.75 15.75 6.59
C ASP A 106 11.02 14.87 5.57
N GLY A 107 10.51 13.71 5.99
CA GLY A 107 9.74 12.81 5.13
C GLY A 107 9.90 11.33 5.49
N THR A 108 9.78 10.48 4.49
CA THR A 108 10.00 9.03 4.61
C THR A 108 11.23 8.63 3.81
N GLU A 109 12.22 8.05 4.47
CA GLU A 109 13.35 7.42 3.81
C GLU A 109 12.93 6.02 3.33
N VAL A 110 12.98 5.83 2.02
CA VAL A 110 12.74 4.58 1.32
C VAL A 110 14.07 3.96 0.95
N LEU A 111 14.33 2.75 1.45
CA LEU A 111 15.41 1.89 0.98
C LEU A 111 14.78 0.76 0.17
N ALA A 112 14.93 0.77 -1.16
CA ALA A 112 14.39 -0.25 -2.03
C ALA A 112 15.51 -0.98 -2.78
N GLY A 113 15.40 -2.31 -2.87
CA GLY A 113 16.40 -3.14 -3.51
C GLY A 113 16.09 -4.63 -3.47
N TYR A 114 17.06 -5.44 -3.85
CA TYR A 114 16.89 -6.90 -3.94
C TYR A 114 17.88 -7.61 -3.05
N LEU A 115 17.49 -8.80 -2.56
CA LEU A 115 18.40 -9.69 -1.87
C LEU A 115 19.59 -10.02 -2.77
N TYR A 116 20.79 -9.83 -2.24
CA TYR A 116 21.99 -9.85 -3.06
C TYR A 116 23.18 -10.46 -2.34
N SER A 117 23.77 -11.47 -2.97
CA SER A 117 24.95 -12.19 -2.49
C SER A 117 26.25 -11.76 -3.18
N GLY A 118 26.18 -10.88 -4.18
CA GLY A 118 27.36 -10.44 -4.96
C GLY A 118 28.20 -9.36 -4.28
N GLY A 119 29.32 -9.00 -4.90
CA GLY A 119 30.21 -7.92 -4.43
C GLY A 119 29.64 -6.52 -4.65
N ALA A 120 30.30 -5.50 -4.07
CA ALA A 120 29.95 -4.10 -4.29
C ALA A 120 29.91 -3.74 -5.78
N ARG A 121 28.96 -2.87 -6.15
CA ARG A 121 28.73 -2.41 -7.52
C ARG A 121 28.45 -0.91 -7.50
N ASP A 122 29.02 -0.19 -8.46
CA ASP A 122 28.73 1.23 -8.60
C ASP A 122 27.24 1.46 -8.92
N GLY A 123 26.66 2.47 -8.28
CA GLY A 123 25.26 2.81 -8.44
C GLY A 123 24.29 2.01 -7.58
N VAL A 124 24.74 1.10 -6.71
CA VAL A 124 23.91 0.50 -5.65
C VAL A 124 24.69 0.45 -4.34
N GLU A 125 23.98 0.54 -3.24
CA GLU A 125 24.54 0.35 -1.91
C GLU A 125 24.32 -1.08 -1.46
N ILE A 126 25.30 -1.67 -0.79
CA ILE A 126 25.14 -2.94 -0.11
C ILE A 126 24.71 -2.66 1.32
N VAL A 127 23.48 -3.04 1.67
CA VAL A 127 22.88 -2.77 2.98
C VAL A 127 22.54 -4.08 3.68
N GLU A 128 22.96 -4.19 4.94
CA GLU A 128 22.54 -5.28 5.83
C GLU A 128 21.33 -4.81 6.64
N LEU A 129 20.18 -5.44 6.44
CA LEU A 129 19.04 -5.29 7.33
C LEU A 129 19.18 -6.30 8.47
N PRO A 130 19.18 -5.85 9.74
CA PRO A 130 19.36 -6.76 10.86
C PRO A 130 18.18 -7.72 10.99
N ALA A 131 18.45 -8.88 11.61
CA ALA A 131 17.42 -9.79 12.06
C ALA A 131 16.52 -9.10 13.10
N VAL A 132 15.24 -9.46 13.07
CA VAL A 132 14.23 -8.94 14.00
C VAL A 132 13.61 -10.14 14.71
N GLU A 133 13.61 -10.13 16.04
CA GLU A 133 13.08 -11.23 16.83
C GLU A 133 11.56 -11.34 16.72
N VAL A 134 10.86 -10.19 16.76
CA VAL A 134 9.40 -10.13 16.70
C VAL A 134 8.93 -9.07 15.71
N ALA A 135 8.18 -9.50 14.70
CA ALA A 135 7.45 -8.65 13.78
C ALA A 135 6.00 -9.13 13.65
N ILE A 136 5.08 -8.19 13.42
CA ILE A 136 3.74 -8.50 12.92
C ILE A 136 3.78 -8.38 11.40
N CYS A 137 3.38 -9.46 10.74
CA CYS A 137 3.36 -9.59 9.30
C CYS A 137 1.93 -9.77 8.78
N GLY A 138 1.59 -9.10 7.69
CA GLY A 138 0.30 -9.24 7.02
C GLY A 138 0.47 -9.42 5.51
N ILE A 139 -0.45 -10.14 4.87
CA ILE A 139 -0.41 -10.31 3.41
C ILE A 139 -1.35 -9.32 2.73
N HIS A 140 -0.80 -8.47 1.88
CA HIS A 140 -1.55 -7.66 0.93
C HIS A 140 -1.68 -8.40 -0.40
N LEU A 141 -2.91 -8.50 -0.90
CA LEU A 141 -3.24 -9.12 -2.18
C LEU A 141 -3.81 -8.09 -3.15
N GLY A 142 -3.15 -7.94 -4.30
CA GLY A 142 -3.59 -7.09 -5.39
C GLY A 142 -2.85 -5.75 -5.49
N PRO A 143 -3.50 -4.71 -6.05
CA PRO A 143 -2.85 -3.47 -6.45
C PRO A 143 -2.40 -2.61 -5.27
N MET A 144 -1.22 -2.00 -5.43
CA MET A 144 -0.56 -1.18 -4.41
C MET A 144 -1.36 0.07 -4.02
N GLU A 145 -2.29 0.54 -4.85
CA GLU A 145 -3.19 1.65 -4.50
C GLU A 145 -3.95 1.40 -3.19
N ARG A 146 -4.26 0.12 -2.89
CA ARG A 146 -4.97 -0.27 -1.67
C ARG A 146 -4.07 -0.72 -0.52
N ILE A 147 -2.75 -0.70 -0.69
CA ILE A 147 -1.81 -1.22 0.33
C ILE A 147 -1.95 -0.48 1.67
N GLY A 148 -2.32 0.81 1.64
CA GLY A 148 -2.57 1.62 2.83
C GLY A 148 -3.66 1.03 3.74
N GLU A 149 -4.71 0.42 3.18
CA GLU A 149 -5.75 -0.25 3.96
C GLU A 149 -5.21 -1.49 4.68
N SER A 150 -4.34 -2.24 4.02
CA SER A 150 -3.68 -3.41 4.60
C SER A 150 -2.70 -3.02 5.72
N TRP A 151 -1.94 -1.94 5.53
CA TRP A 151 -1.09 -1.38 6.58
C TRP A 151 -1.89 -0.91 7.80
N GLN A 152 -3.02 -0.22 7.59
CA GLN A 152 -3.92 0.18 8.68
C GLN A 152 -4.40 -1.03 9.48
N PHE A 153 -4.74 -2.13 8.82
CA PHE A 153 -5.15 -3.36 9.48
C PHE A 153 -4.00 -3.99 10.30
N VAL A 154 -2.80 -4.07 9.73
CA VAL A 154 -1.60 -4.54 10.46
C VAL A 154 -1.36 -3.69 11.71
N HIS A 155 -1.46 -2.37 11.62
CA HIS A 155 -1.29 -1.48 12.76
C HIS A 155 -2.40 -1.64 13.82
N ALA A 156 -3.65 -1.84 13.41
CA ALA A 156 -4.74 -2.14 14.34
C ALA A 156 -4.48 -3.44 15.13
N GLN A 157 -3.95 -4.47 14.45
CA GLN A 157 -3.59 -5.75 15.09
C GLN A 157 -2.39 -5.65 16.03
N ILE A 158 -1.42 -4.78 15.74
CA ILE A 158 -0.32 -4.46 16.64
C ILE A 158 -0.87 -3.86 17.95
N LEU A 159 -1.77 -2.87 17.83
CA LEU A 159 -2.36 -2.21 18.98
C LEU A 159 -3.23 -3.15 19.83
N ASP A 160 -4.07 -3.99 19.19
CA ASP A 160 -4.92 -4.97 19.88
C ASP A 160 -4.11 -5.98 20.72
N ARG A 161 -2.87 -6.26 20.29
CA ARG A 161 -1.93 -7.14 20.99
C ARG A 161 -1.09 -6.45 22.08
N GLY A 162 -1.28 -5.15 22.31
CA GLY A 162 -0.47 -4.39 23.27
C GLY A 162 0.99 -4.25 22.84
N LEU A 163 1.24 -4.23 21.54
CA LEU A 163 2.57 -4.08 20.95
C LEU A 163 2.72 -2.66 20.37
N VAL A 164 3.98 -2.23 20.18
CA VAL A 164 4.31 -0.98 19.48
C VAL A 164 5.38 -1.21 18.42
N PRO A 165 5.36 -0.43 17.31
CA PRO A 165 6.44 -0.43 16.33
C PRO A 165 7.81 -0.16 16.96
N SER A 166 8.81 -0.98 16.62
CA SER A 166 10.17 -0.88 17.17
C SER A 166 11.23 -0.53 16.13
N GLY A 167 10.85 -0.38 14.86
CA GLY A 167 11.77 -0.04 13.78
C GLY A 167 11.06 0.21 12.44
N PRO A 168 11.84 0.48 11.38
CA PRO A 168 11.34 0.68 10.02
C PRO A 168 10.50 -0.51 9.56
N CYS A 169 9.36 -0.23 8.91
CA CYS A 169 8.54 -1.27 8.32
C CYS A 169 9.15 -1.73 6.98
N ARG A 170 8.80 -2.94 6.55
CA ARG A 170 9.29 -3.53 5.29
C ARG A 170 8.13 -4.06 4.48
N GLU A 171 8.26 -3.96 3.17
CA GLU A 171 7.42 -4.63 2.18
C GLU A 171 8.28 -5.64 1.44
N LEU A 172 7.92 -6.92 1.57
CA LEU A 172 8.53 -8.02 0.84
C LEU A 172 7.59 -8.40 -0.31
N TYR A 173 8.03 -8.16 -1.54
CA TYR A 173 7.24 -8.43 -2.75
C TYR A 173 7.39 -9.91 -3.13
N VAL A 174 6.57 -10.78 -2.54
CA VAL A 174 6.59 -12.24 -2.75
C VAL A 174 6.25 -12.59 -4.20
N ARG A 175 5.33 -11.83 -4.80
CA ARG A 175 5.01 -11.88 -6.22
C ARG A 175 4.66 -10.48 -6.69
N ALA A 176 5.43 -9.94 -7.63
CA ALA A 176 5.21 -8.62 -8.20
C ALA A 176 5.68 -8.57 -9.67
N ALA A 177 5.04 -9.39 -10.51
CA ALA A 177 5.44 -9.56 -11.91
C ALA A 177 4.41 -9.04 -12.92
N SER A 178 3.12 -9.00 -12.57
CA SER A 178 2.07 -8.51 -13.48
C SER A 178 2.04 -6.98 -13.55
N ASP A 179 1.77 -6.42 -14.73
CA ASP A 179 1.67 -4.96 -14.90
C ASP A 179 0.40 -4.39 -14.23
N ASP A 180 -0.68 -5.17 -14.20
CA ASP A 180 -1.98 -4.78 -13.62
C ASP A 180 -2.05 -4.93 -12.10
N GLN A 181 -1.01 -5.51 -11.50
CA GLN A 181 -0.87 -5.78 -10.07
C GLN A 181 -1.96 -6.66 -9.46
N ALA A 182 -2.84 -7.25 -10.27
CA ALA A 182 -4.03 -7.93 -9.79
C ALA A 182 -3.71 -9.21 -8.99
N ASP A 183 -2.60 -9.87 -9.33
CA ASP A 183 -2.12 -11.09 -8.68
C ASP A 183 -0.94 -10.86 -7.73
N TRP A 184 -0.61 -9.60 -7.46
CA TRP A 184 0.51 -9.27 -6.59
C TRP A 184 0.28 -9.75 -5.16
N VAL A 185 1.37 -10.21 -4.56
CA VAL A 185 1.43 -10.66 -3.17
C VAL A 185 2.57 -9.92 -2.49
N THR A 186 2.21 -9.04 -1.56
CA THR A 186 3.18 -8.26 -0.78
C THR A 186 3.01 -8.61 0.69
N GLU A 187 4.08 -9.10 1.32
CA GLU A 187 4.11 -9.28 2.76
C GLU A 187 4.54 -7.98 3.43
N LEU A 188 3.64 -7.40 4.21
CA LEU A 188 3.87 -6.24 5.07
C LEU A 188 4.52 -6.72 6.35
N GLN A 189 5.62 -6.12 6.77
CA GLN A 189 6.39 -6.53 7.95
C GLN A 189 6.65 -5.33 8.86
N GLN A 190 6.10 -5.34 10.07
CA GLN A 190 6.36 -4.31 11.09
C GLN A 190 7.10 -4.91 12.27
N PRO A 191 8.40 -4.59 12.46
CA PRO A 191 9.11 -4.87 13.70
C PRO A 191 8.38 -4.25 14.89
N VAL A 192 8.22 -5.02 15.98
CA VAL A 192 7.47 -4.61 17.17
C VAL A 192 8.19 -4.99 18.47
N VAL A 193 7.80 -4.36 19.57
CA VAL A 193 8.13 -4.74 20.95
C VAL A 193 6.88 -4.65 21.83
N ALA A 194 6.88 -5.33 22.97
CA ALA A 194 5.84 -5.14 23.98
C ALA A 194 5.93 -3.74 24.61
N VAL A 195 4.77 -3.19 24.97
CA VAL A 195 4.64 -1.93 25.75
C VAL A 195 4.99 -2.16 27.21
#